data_AF-A0A1H1IJZ1-F1
#
_entry.id   AF-A0A1H1IJZ1-F1
#
_cell.length_a   1.000
_cell.length_b   1.000
_cell.length_c   1.000
_cell.angle_alpha   90.00
_cell.angle_beta   90.00
_cell.angle_gamma   90.00
#
_symmetry.space_group_name_H-M   'P 1'
#
loop_
_entity.id
_entity.type
_entity.pdbx_description
1 polymer ?
#
loop_
_entity_poly.entity_id
_entity_poly.type
_entity_poly.pdbx_seq_one_letter_code
_entity_poly.pdbx_strand_id
1 'polypeptide(L)'
;MSLTDPNVQSALIAASTTLTVLFLRALAKPVWERSFHKFKLESDYRYDQRKRVREAISKYKVPLLNSAEYLNHRLWNFSKNAPEAWHVKSADEQIKDKYYLQSFCYRFLLFFAICRKVDLELVFLDSTVSTKEDLELLKYLKCFPHFFCDAGIFEGLNYDHSKPTDHFFWR
;
A
#
# COMPACT_ATOMS: atom_id res chain seq x y z
N MET A 1 -23.92 67.45 30.33
CA MET A 1 -24.48 66.53 29.31
C MET A 1 -25.08 65.36 30.06
N SER A 2 -26.41 65.22 30.06
CA SER A 2 -27.07 64.19 30.86
C SER A 2 -26.82 62.82 30.24
N LEU A 3 -26.53 61.81 31.07
CA LEU A 3 -26.38 60.40 30.64
C LEU A 3 -27.68 59.81 30.04
N THR A 4 -28.78 60.56 30.07
CA THR A 4 -30.09 60.22 29.50
C THR A 4 -30.34 60.80 28.10
N ASP A 5 -29.41 61.57 27.52
CA ASP A 5 -29.55 62.02 26.12
C ASP A 5 -29.49 60.81 25.17
N PRO A 6 -30.50 60.60 24.30
CA PRO A 6 -30.55 59.48 23.36
C PRO A 6 -29.27 59.30 22.51
N ASN A 7 -28.60 60.40 22.16
CA ASN A 7 -27.36 60.38 21.39
C ASN A 7 -26.16 59.87 22.22
N VAL A 8 -26.13 60.19 23.52
CA VAL A 8 -25.08 59.72 24.44
C VAL A 8 -25.30 58.25 24.78
N GLN A 9 -26.54 57.82 24.96
CA GLN A 9 -26.88 56.42 25.19
C GLN A 9 -26.54 55.53 23.99
N SER A 10 -26.86 55.96 22.77
CA SER A 10 -26.52 55.20 21.56
C SER A 10 -25.00 55.08 21.37
N ALA A 11 -24.24 56.16 21.63
CA ALA A 11 -22.79 56.15 21.58
C ALA A 11 -22.17 55.20 22.63
N LEU A 12 -22.69 55.17 23.86
CA LEU A 12 -22.25 54.25 24.92
C LEU A 12 -22.52 52.79 24.58
N ILE A 13 -23.70 52.49 24.02
CA ILE A 13 -24.04 51.13 23.57
C ILE A 13 -23.09 50.71 22.44
N ALA A 14 -22.90 51.54 21.42
CA ALA A 14 -22.01 51.25 20.30
C ALA A 14 -20.56 51.01 20.76
N ALA A 15 -20.04 51.84 21.67
CA ALA A 15 -18.72 51.67 22.26
C ALA A 15 -18.62 50.36 23.05
N SER A 16 -19.62 50.04 23.87
CA SER A 16 -19.68 48.80 24.65
C SER A 16 -19.74 47.55 23.77
N THR A 17 -20.58 47.56 22.73
CA THR A 17 -20.65 46.46 21.74
C THR A 17 -19.32 46.26 21.03
N THR A 18 -18.66 47.35 20.62
CA THR A 18 -17.37 47.30 19.94
C THR A 18 -16.28 46.71 20.84
N LEU A 19 -16.20 47.15 22.10
CA LEU A 19 -15.27 46.62 23.09
C LEU A 19 -15.52 45.13 23.36
N THR A 20 -16.80 44.74 23.49
CA THR A 20 -17.19 43.34 23.73
C THR A 20 -16.80 42.46 22.54
N VAL A 21 -17.09 42.89 21.31
CA VAL A 21 -16.72 42.15 20.09
C VAL A 21 -15.20 42.06 19.95
N LEU A 22 -14.46 43.13 20.22
CA LEU A 22 -13.00 43.12 20.21
C LEU A 22 -12.43 42.13 21.23
N PHE A 23 -12.95 42.12 22.45
CA PHE A 23 -12.52 41.21 23.50
C PHE A 23 -12.83 39.75 23.16
N LEU A 24 -14.06 39.46 22.73
CA LEU A 24 -14.46 38.12 22.28
C LEU A 24 -13.60 37.66 21.11
N ARG A 25 -13.33 38.53 20.13
CA ARG A 25 -12.49 38.20 18.98
C ARG A 25 -11.03 37.98 19.40
N ALA A 26 -10.50 38.77 20.33
CA ALA A 26 -9.13 38.61 20.83
C ALA A 26 -8.93 37.26 21.54
N LEU A 27 -9.95 36.75 22.22
CA LEU A 27 -9.90 35.43 22.88
C LEU A 27 -10.21 34.28 21.92
N ALA A 28 -11.26 34.41 21.10
CA ALA A 28 -11.72 33.33 20.23
C ALA A 28 -10.81 33.12 19.01
N LYS A 29 -10.26 34.19 18.43
CA LYS A 29 -9.47 34.13 17.20
C LYS A 29 -8.20 33.28 17.36
N PRO A 30 -7.35 33.44 18.38
CA PRO A 30 -6.16 32.61 18.54
C PRO A 30 -6.48 31.13 18.77
N VAL A 31 -7.55 30.83 19.51
CA VAL A 31 -8.00 29.46 19.76
C VAL A 31 -8.50 28.82 18.47
N TRP A 32 -9.35 29.53 17.73
CA TRP A 32 -9.88 29.07 16.45
C TRP A 32 -8.77 28.89 15.41
N GLU A 33 -7.88 29.87 15.26
CA GLU A 33 -6.76 29.81 14.31
C GLU A 33 -5.84 28.64 14.65
N ARG A 34 -5.46 28.46 15.92
CA ARG A 34 -4.62 27.33 16.33
C ARG A 34 -5.29 25.98 16.03
N SER A 35 -6.58 25.85 16.33
CA SER A 35 -7.34 24.63 16.04
C SER A 35 -7.44 24.37 14.54
N PHE A 36 -7.77 25.40 13.77
CA PHE A 36 -7.89 25.33 12.31
C PHE A 36 -6.54 25.01 11.64
N HIS A 37 -5.45 25.63 12.08
CA HIS A 37 -4.11 25.32 11.58
C HIS A 37 -3.72 23.87 11.87
N LYS A 38 -3.99 23.37 13.07
CA LYS A 38 -3.72 21.97 13.42
C LYS A 38 -4.55 21.01 12.55
N PHE A 39 -5.85 21.29 12.41
CA PHE A 39 -6.74 20.52 11.56
C PHE A 39 -6.27 20.50 10.10
N LYS A 40 -5.91 21.67 9.56
CA LYS A 40 -5.41 21.80 8.19
C LYS A 40 -4.11 21.01 8.00
N LEU A 41 -3.16 21.15 8.91
CA LEU A 41 -1.88 20.44 8.86
C LEU A 41 -2.08 18.91 8.90
N GLU A 42 -2.97 18.43 9.77
CA GLU A 42 -3.30 17.00 9.85
C GLU A 42 -4.00 16.51 8.57
N SER A 43 -4.93 17.29 8.03
CA SER A 43 -5.61 16.98 6.77
C SER A 43 -4.63 16.91 5.59
N ASP A 44 -3.76 17.91 5.45
CA ASP A 44 -2.76 18.00 4.39
C ASP A 44 -1.76 16.84 4.50
N TYR A 45 -1.28 16.53 5.71
CA TYR A 45 -0.42 15.38 5.95
C TYR A 45 -1.09 14.06 5.53
N ARG A 46 -2.34 13.81 5.96
CA ARG A 46 -3.08 12.59 5.61
C ARG A 46 -3.30 12.48 4.10
N TYR A 47 -3.61 13.60 3.44
CA TYR A 47 -3.76 13.64 1.99
C TYR A 47 -2.45 13.28 1.29
N ASP A 48 -1.33 13.89 1.69
CA ASP A 48 -0.01 13.65 1.09
C ASP A 48 0.44 12.20 1.27
N GLN A 49 0.22 11.60 2.46
CA GLN A 49 0.54 10.19 2.68
C GLN A 49 -0.31 9.28 1.79
N ARG A 50 -1.63 9.49 1.73
CA ARG A 50 -2.52 8.69 0.86
C ARG A 50 -2.14 8.83 -0.61
N LYS A 51 -1.76 10.03 -1.05
CA LYS A 51 -1.32 10.29 -2.41
C LYS A 51 -0.07 9.47 -2.74
N ARG A 52 0.95 9.47 -1.88
CA ARG A 52 2.18 8.69 -2.07
C ARG A 52 1.92 7.20 -2.18
N VAL A 53 1.06 6.65 -1.32
CA VAL A 53 0.63 5.24 -1.37
C VAL A 53 -0.03 4.94 -2.70
N ARG A 54 -0.98 5.78 -3.13
CA ARG A 54 -1.72 5.57 -4.38
C ARG A 54 -0.81 5.69 -5.60
N GLU A 55 0.16 6.59 -5.59
CA GLU A 55 1.16 6.73 -6.65
C GLU A 55 2.05 5.48 -6.74
N ALA A 56 2.56 4.98 -5.61
CA ALA A 56 3.34 3.74 -5.56
C ALA A 56 2.54 2.52 -6.07
N ILE A 57 1.29 2.36 -5.62
CA ILE A 57 0.42 1.28 -6.09
C ILE A 57 0.14 1.43 -7.59
N SER A 58 -0.19 2.64 -8.04
CA SER A 58 -0.58 2.89 -9.43
C SER A 58 0.58 2.67 -10.40
N LYS A 59 1.81 2.97 -9.99
CA LYS A 59 3.05 2.70 -10.75
C LYS A 59 3.22 1.22 -11.09
N TYR A 60 2.83 0.32 -10.18
CA TYR A 60 3.02 -1.12 -10.36
C TYR A 60 1.75 -1.92 -10.63
N LYS A 61 0.58 -1.30 -10.56
CA LYS A 61 -0.71 -1.99 -10.74
C LYS A 61 -0.76 -2.81 -12.03
N VAL A 62 -0.46 -2.19 -13.18
CA VAL A 62 -0.51 -2.87 -14.48
C VAL A 62 0.59 -3.94 -14.60
N PRO A 63 1.88 -3.65 -14.30
CA PRO A 63 2.91 -4.69 -14.27
C PRO A 63 2.56 -5.89 -13.38
N LEU A 64 2.03 -5.64 -12.18
CA LEU A 64 1.62 -6.67 -11.24
C LEU A 64 0.53 -7.55 -11.83
N LEU A 65 -0.57 -6.95 -12.32
CA LEU A 65 -1.69 -7.69 -12.92
C LEU A 65 -1.23 -8.54 -14.12
N ASN A 66 -0.44 -7.96 -15.02
CA ASN A 66 0.07 -8.67 -16.19
C ASN A 66 0.98 -9.83 -15.80
N SER A 67 1.88 -9.62 -14.84
CA SER A 67 2.79 -10.67 -14.37
C SER A 67 2.04 -11.81 -13.65
N ALA A 68 1.01 -11.47 -12.88
CA ALA A 68 0.14 -12.43 -12.22
C ALA A 68 -0.64 -13.26 -13.24
N GLU A 69 -1.21 -12.62 -14.27
CA GLU A 69 -1.91 -13.30 -15.36
C GLU A 69 -0.99 -14.23 -16.14
N TYR A 70 0.21 -13.77 -16.50
CA TYR A 70 1.20 -14.61 -17.20
C TYR A 70 1.61 -15.83 -16.37
N LEU A 71 1.84 -15.66 -15.07
CA LEU A 71 2.14 -16.76 -14.18
C LEU A 71 0.93 -17.70 -14.05
N ASN A 72 -0.28 -17.18 -13.88
CA ASN A 72 -1.50 -17.97 -13.78
C ASN A 72 -1.73 -18.85 -15.02
N HIS A 73 -1.60 -18.29 -16.23
CA HIS A 73 -1.67 -19.08 -17.46
C HIS A 73 -0.61 -20.17 -17.52
N ARG A 74 0.60 -19.91 -17.03
CA ARG A 74 1.65 -20.93 -16.97
C ARG A 74 1.33 -22.03 -15.97
N LEU A 75 0.81 -21.69 -14.78
CA LEU A 75 0.39 -22.66 -13.77
C LEU A 75 -0.78 -23.53 -14.27
N TRP A 76 -1.74 -22.95 -14.97
CA TRP A 76 -2.83 -23.71 -15.62
C TRP A 76 -2.35 -24.61 -16.74
N ASN A 77 -1.37 -24.17 -17.53
CA ASN A 77 -0.78 -25.04 -18.53
C ASN A 77 -0.02 -26.19 -17.87
N PHE A 78 0.72 -25.91 -16.81
CA PHE A 78 1.45 -26.90 -16.03
C PHE A 78 0.54 -27.94 -15.41
N SER A 79 -0.58 -27.55 -14.78
CA SER A 79 -1.50 -28.51 -14.17
C SER A 79 -2.10 -29.51 -15.17
N LYS A 80 -2.23 -29.11 -16.44
CA LYS A 80 -2.73 -29.97 -17.51
C LYS A 80 -1.66 -30.85 -18.15
N ASN A 81 -0.42 -30.35 -18.26
CA ASN A 81 0.66 -30.99 -19.02
C ASN A 81 1.83 -31.43 -18.14
N ALA A 82 1.67 -31.46 -16.81
CA ALA A 82 2.72 -31.91 -15.89
C ALA A 82 3.26 -33.32 -16.24
N PRO A 83 2.43 -34.30 -16.65
CA PRO A 83 2.92 -35.63 -17.05
C PRO A 83 3.89 -35.61 -18.24
N GLU A 84 3.83 -34.59 -19.10
CA GLU A 84 4.71 -34.45 -20.27
C GLU A 84 6.16 -34.07 -19.90
N ALA A 85 6.42 -33.77 -18.62
CA ALA A 85 7.74 -33.51 -18.07
C ALA A 85 8.54 -32.39 -18.78
N TRP A 86 7.88 -31.46 -19.48
CA TRP A 86 8.55 -30.31 -20.16
C TRP A 86 9.29 -29.36 -19.20
N HIS A 87 8.96 -29.43 -17.92
CA HIS A 87 9.59 -28.69 -16.83
C HIS A 87 10.80 -29.42 -16.23
N VAL A 88 11.03 -30.67 -16.61
CA VAL A 88 12.15 -31.49 -16.14
C VAL A 88 13.27 -31.42 -17.17
N LYS A 89 14.49 -31.26 -16.68
CA LYS A 89 15.72 -31.34 -17.47
C LYS A 89 16.34 -32.74 -17.30
N SER A 90 16.67 -33.39 -18.40
CA SER A 90 17.53 -34.59 -18.39
C SER A 90 19.01 -34.22 -18.26
N ALA A 91 19.84 -35.16 -17.82
CA ALA A 91 21.26 -34.91 -17.52
C ALA A 91 22.07 -34.41 -18.73
N ASP A 92 21.69 -34.86 -19.93
CA ASP A 92 22.32 -34.59 -21.22
C ASP A 92 21.81 -33.30 -21.91
N GLU A 93 20.69 -32.74 -21.44
CA GLU A 93 20.08 -31.56 -22.05
C GLU A 93 20.65 -30.24 -21.51
N GLN A 94 20.86 -29.26 -22.39
CA GLN A 94 21.22 -27.91 -21.95
C GLN A 94 19.96 -27.13 -21.56
N ILE A 95 20.05 -26.33 -20.48
CA ILE A 95 18.92 -25.51 -20.01
C ILE A 95 18.43 -24.57 -21.12
N LYS A 96 19.35 -24.03 -21.92
CA LYS A 96 19.08 -23.10 -23.02
C LYS A 96 18.11 -23.67 -24.09
N ASP A 97 18.04 -24.99 -24.20
CA ASP A 97 17.18 -25.67 -25.18
C ASP A 97 15.78 -25.96 -24.60
N LYS A 98 15.59 -25.81 -23.27
CA LYS A 98 14.31 -25.98 -22.58
C LYS A 98 13.51 -24.69 -22.49
N TYR A 99 12.90 -24.30 -23.61
CA TYR A 99 12.03 -23.11 -23.65
C TYR A 99 10.93 -23.16 -22.58
N TYR A 100 10.28 -24.30 -22.39
CA TYR A 100 9.20 -24.42 -21.42
C TYR A 100 9.67 -24.08 -19.99
N LEU A 101 10.73 -24.75 -19.53
CA LEU A 101 11.32 -24.54 -18.21
C LEU A 101 11.80 -23.09 -18.03
N GLN A 102 12.60 -22.56 -18.96
CA GLN A 102 13.10 -21.18 -18.88
C GLN A 102 11.97 -20.16 -18.79
N SER A 103 10.96 -20.33 -19.63
CA SER A 103 9.83 -19.42 -19.72
C SER A 103 8.88 -19.56 -18.51
N PHE A 104 8.88 -20.71 -17.84
CA PHE A 104 8.24 -20.89 -16.53
C PHE A 104 9.01 -20.11 -15.46
N CYS A 105 10.32 -20.37 -15.31
CA CYS A 105 11.16 -19.68 -14.34
C CYS A 105 11.10 -18.16 -14.49
N TYR A 106 11.16 -17.65 -15.73
CA TYR A 106 11.05 -16.22 -16.00
C TYR A 106 9.73 -15.62 -15.49
N ARG A 107 8.58 -16.24 -15.79
CA ARG A 107 7.26 -15.73 -15.37
C ARG A 107 7.12 -15.77 -13.84
N PHE A 108 7.63 -16.83 -13.23
CA PHE A 108 7.66 -16.98 -11.79
C PHE A 108 8.50 -15.87 -11.15
N LEU A 109 9.76 -15.73 -11.56
CA LEU A 109 10.68 -14.71 -11.06
C LEU A 109 10.18 -13.28 -11.32
N LEU A 110 9.58 -13.02 -12.48
CA LEU A 110 9.04 -11.70 -12.83
C LEU A 110 7.93 -11.27 -11.88
N PHE A 111 6.96 -12.15 -11.61
CA PHE A 111 5.87 -11.86 -10.67
C PHE A 111 6.41 -11.50 -9.29
N PHE A 112 7.29 -12.36 -8.75
CA PHE A 112 7.89 -12.15 -7.44
C PHE A 112 8.81 -10.92 -7.38
N ALA A 113 9.54 -10.60 -8.44
CA ALA A 113 10.32 -9.38 -8.52
C ALA A 113 9.45 -8.12 -8.50
N ILE A 114 8.26 -8.14 -9.13
CA ILE A 114 7.31 -7.03 -9.07
C ILE A 114 6.69 -6.93 -7.68
N CYS A 115 6.27 -8.03 -7.07
CA CYS A 115 5.81 -8.05 -5.67
C CYS A 115 6.84 -7.43 -4.74
N ARG A 116 8.13 -7.76 -4.92
CA ARG A 116 9.22 -7.20 -4.10
C ARG A 116 9.40 -5.71 -4.31
N LYS A 117 9.33 -5.22 -5.56
CA LYS A 117 9.41 -3.78 -5.87
C LYS A 117 8.27 -3.00 -5.21
N VAL A 118 7.06 -3.54 -5.26
CA VAL A 118 5.90 -2.93 -4.59
C VAL A 118 6.09 -2.87 -3.08
N ASP A 119 6.51 -3.98 -2.47
CA ASP A 119 6.75 -4.06 -1.02
C ASP A 119 7.82 -3.07 -0.56
N LEU A 120 8.91 -2.90 -1.33
CA LEU A 120 9.97 -1.93 -1.02
C LEU A 120 9.49 -0.46 -1.10
N GLU A 121 8.65 -0.10 -2.08
CA GLU A 121 8.12 1.26 -2.17
C GLU A 121 7.02 1.55 -1.15
N LEU A 122 6.29 0.52 -0.73
CA LEU A 122 5.24 0.63 0.28
C LEU A 122 5.76 0.46 1.72
N VAL A 123 7.08 0.42 1.95
CA VAL A 123 7.66 0.34 3.31
C VAL A 123 7.31 1.55 4.17
N PHE A 124 7.02 2.69 3.55
CA PHE A 124 6.60 3.94 4.22
C PHE A 124 5.09 4.02 4.44
N LEU A 125 4.34 2.95 4.16
CA LEU A 125 2.90 2.93 4.31
C LEU A 125 2.52 2.92 5.80
N ASP A 126 2.17 4.09 6.30
CA ASP A 126 1.61 4.26 7.63
C ASP A 126 0.17 3.69 7.65
N SER A 127 -0.05 2.66 8.47
CA SER A 127 -1.34 1.97 8.59
C SER A 127 -2.43 2.88 9.16
N THR A 128 -2.09 3.99 9.81
CA THR A 128 -3.04 4.95 10.39
C THR A 128 -3.68 5.86 9.33
N VAL A 129 -3.07 6.00 8.16
CA VAL A 129 -3.53 6.89 7.07
C VAL A 129 -4.00 6.14 5.82
N SER A 130 -3.68 4.84 5.74
CA SER A 130 -3.96 3.97 4.59
C SER A 130 -5.42 3.52 4.52
N THR A 131 -5.91 3.29 3.30
CA THR A 131 -7.26 2.73 3.11
C THR A 131 -7.28 1.23 3.36
N LYS A 132 -8.47 0.67 3.55
CA LYS A 132 -8.63 -0.78 3.72
C LYS A 132 -8.13 -1.52 2.48
N GLU A 133 -8.43 -1.00 1.30
CA GLU A 133 -8.06 -1.55 0.01
C GLU A 133 -6.54 -1.58 -0.18
N ASP A 134 -5.82 -0.53 0.25
CA ASP A 134 -4.35 -0.48 0.21
C ASP A 134 -3.73 -1.58 1.10
N LEU A 135 -4.29 -1.75 2.30
CA LEU A 135 -3.85 -2.77 3.25
C LEU A 135 -4.16 -4.19 2.76
N GLU A 136 -5.31 -4.40 2.12
CA GLU A 136 -5.68 -5.67 1.50
C GLU A 136 -4.76 -6.05 0.35
N LEU A 137 -4.41 -5.10 -0.52
CA LEU A 137 -3.44 -5.32 -1.59
C LEU A 137 -2.08 -5.74 -1.02
N LEU A 138 -1.60 -5.06 0.02
CA LEU A 138 -0.34 -5.42 0.68
C LEU A 138 -0.38 -6.81 1.30
N LYS A 139 -1.46 -7.15 2.00
CA LYS A 139 -1.66 -8.50 2.55
C LYS A 139 -1.63 -9.54 1.44
N TYR A 140 -2.38 -9.30 0.36
CA TYR A 140 -2.43 -10.18 -0.81
C TYR A 140 -1.02 -10.41 -1.37
N LEU A 141 -0.25 -9.34 -1.61
CA LEU A 141 1.13 -9.43 -2.10
C LEU A 141 2.05 -10.23 -1.17
N LYS A 142 1.90 -10.08 0.15
CA LYS A 142 2.70 -10.79 1.15
C LYS A 142 2.29 -12.27 1.31
N CYS A 143 1.03 -12.60 1.02
CA CYS A 143 0.56 -13.99 1.06
C CYS A 143 1.21 -14.87 0.00
N PHE A 144 1.52 -14.35 -1.20
CA PHE A 144 2.12 -15.17 -2.26
C PHE A 144 3.47 -15.77 -1.86
N PRO A 145 4.47 -14.98 -1.40
CA PRO A 145 5.71 -15.56 -0.92
C PRO A 145 5.49 -16.60 0.18
N HIS A 146 4.56 -16.37 1.11
CA HIS A 146 4.29 -17.33 2.18
C HIS A 146 3.79 -18.65 1.60
N PHE A 147 2.78 -18.62 0.72
CA PHE A 147 2.22 -19.83 0.11
C PHE A 147 3.26 -20.61 -0.72
N PHE A 148 4.06 -19.92 -1.54
CA PHE A 148 5.01 -20.57 -2.44
C PHE A 148 6.33 -20.98 -1.77
N CYS A 149 6.62 -20.47 -0.57
CA CYS A 149 7.80 -20.85 0.21
C CYS A 149 7.46 -21.78 1.38
N ASP A 150 6.18 -22.06 1.63
CA ASP A 150 5.76 -22.97 2.70
C ASP A 150 6.11 -24.41 2.35
N ALA A 151 6.89 -25.07 3.19
CA ALA A 151 7.23 -26.48 3.02
C ALA A 151 6.03 -27.41 3.27
N GLY A 152 4.95 -26.91 3.86
CA GLY A 152 3.68 -27.62 4.02
C GLY A 152 3.05 -28.05 2.69
N ILE A 153 3.39 -27.41 1.57
CA ILE A 153 2.95 -27.87 0.24
C ILE A 153 3.48 -29.26 -0.13
N PHE A 154 4.51 -29.73 0.57
CA PHE A 154 5.10 -31.05 0.38
C PHE A 154 4.61 -32.08 1.41
N GLU A 155 3.62 -31.75 2.24
CA GLU A 155 3.06 -32.70 3.21
C GLU A 155 2.52 -33.96 2.50
N GLY A 156 2.94 -35.13 2.97
CA GLY A 156 2.64 -36.43 2.33
C GLY A 156 3.65 -36.87 1.26
N LEU A 157 4.67 -36.05 0.96
CA LEU A 157 5.81 -36.43 0.13
C LEU A 157 7.05 -36.70 1.01
N ASN A 158 8.03 -37.46 0.48
CA ASN A 158 9.32 -37.69 1.13
C ASN A 158 10.24 -36.46 1.05
N TYR A 159 9.73 -35.28 1.41
CA TYR A 159 10.46 -34.03 1.36
C TYR A 159 11.35 -33.85 2.60
N ASP A 160 12.64 -33.57 2.38
CA ASP A 160 13.62 -33.39 3.44
C ASP A 160 13.67 -31.92 3.86
N HIS A 161 12.98 -31.57 4.95
CA HIS A 161 12.96 -30.21 5.49
C HIS A 161 14.36 -29.69 5.91
N SER A 162 15.36 -30.55 6.06
CA SER A 162 16.74 -30.13 6.34
C SER A 162 17.50 -29.68 5.09
N LYS A 163 16.96 -29.94 3.89
CA LYS A 163 17.60 -29.62 2.61
C LYS A 163 16.87 -28.52 1.84
N PRO A 164 17.57 -27.41 1.53
CA PRO A 164 17.02 -26.26 0.82
C PRO A 164 16.97 -26.48 -0.71
N THR A 165 16.58 -27.66 -1.18
CA THR A 165 16.73 -28.05 -2.60
C THR A 165 15.49 -27.80 -3.44
N ASP A 166 14.29 -27.90 -2.86
CA ASP A 166 13.03 -27.92 -3.62
C ASP A 166 12.02 -26.86 -3.19
N HIS A 167 12.42 -25.89 -2.35
CA HIS A 167 11.58 -24.77 -1.95
C HIS A 167 12.18 -23.42 -2.33
N PHE A 168 11.30 -22.46 -2.61
CA PHE A 168 11.72 -21.09 -2.83
C PHE A 168 12.01 -20.42 -1.48
N PHE A 169 13.10 -19.66 -1.43
CA PHE A 169 13.40 -18.79 -0.31
C PHE A 169 13.00 -17.36 -0.67
N TRP A 170 12.06 -16.81 0.08
CA TRP A 170 11.80 -15.39 0.09
C TRP A 170 12.57 -14.75 1.25
N ARG A 171 13.44 -13.77 0.94
CA ARG A 171 14.07 -12.86 1.91
C ARG A 171 13.81 -11.42 1.50
#